data_AF-A0A9E2E2J4-F1
#
_entry.id   AF-A0A9E2E2J4-F1
#
_cell.length_a   1.000
_cell.length_b   1.000
_cell.length_c   1.000
_cell.angle_alpha   90.00
_cell.angle_beta   90.00
_cell.angle_gamma   90.00
#
_symmetry.space_group_name_H-M   'P 1'
#
loop_
_entity.id
_entity.type
_entity.pdbx_description
1 polymer ?
#
loop_
_entity_poly.entity_id
_entity_poly.type
_entity_poly.pdbx_seq_one_letter_code
_entity_poly.pdbx_strand_id
1 'polypeptide(L)'
;MIPRIDFRIGSKAVVVECMGFALRRIPLVDIDRISKRLKGKPEVWRNTLKGNHRILVLYRKRGKRPVVITPHNRYIFRKQLEMILGRLPAKAD
;
A
#
# COMPACT_ATOMS: atom_id res chain seq x y z
N MET A 1 8.33 8.45 21.80
CA MET A 1 8.63 8.43 20.35
C MET A 1 7.81 7.30 19.73
N ILE A 2 6.85 7.59 18.84
CA ILE A 2 6.09 6.53 18.17
C ILE A 2 7.00 5.92 17.09
N PRO A 3 7.21 4.60 17.05
CA PRO A 3 8.02 3.96 16.01
C PRO A 3 7.46 4.33 14.63
N ARG A 4 8.33 4.87 13.77
CA ARG A 4 7.94 5.37 12.46
C ARG A 4 7.84 4.21 11.48
N ILE A 5 6.63 3.95 11.00
CA ILE A 5 6.36 3.04 9.90
C ILE A 5 6.67 3.79 8.60
N ASP A 6 7.56 3.25 7.78
CA ASP A 6 7.82 3.75 6.44
C ASP A 6 7.26 2.79 5.38
N PHE A 7 7.14 3.30 4.16
CA PHE A 7 6.53 2.57 3.06
C PHE A 7 7.42 2.70 1.84
N ARG A 8 7.75 1.57 1.22
CA ARG A 8 8.48 1.54 -0.06
C ARG A 8 7.80 0.63 -1.07
N ILE A 9 8.05 0.91 -2.34
CA ILE A 9 7.65 0.02 -3.44
C ILE A 9 8.90 -0.77 -3.83
N GLY A 10 8.95 -2.04 -3.48
CA GLY A 10 9.97 -2.97 -3.94
C GLY A 10 9.63 -3.56 -5.30
N SER A 11 10.51 -4.42 -5.82
CA SER A 11 10.35 -5.06 -7.13
C SER A 11 9.13 -5.99 -7.22
N LYS A 12 8.73 -6.63 -6.11
CA LYS A 12 7.63 -7.60 -6.07
C LYS A 12 6.50 -7.23 -5.09
N ALA A 13 6.72 -6.26 -4.21
CA ALA A 13 5.78 -5.94 -3.14
C ALA A 13 5.86 -4.48 -2.72
N VAL A 14 4.74 -3.93 -2.26
CA VAL A 14 4.75 -2.79 -1.34
C VAL A 14 5.20 -3.30 0.03
N VAL A 15 6.24 -2.70 0.58
CA VAL A 15 6.83 -3.09 1.86
C VAL A 15 6.51 -2.02 2.90
N VAL A 16 5.97 -2.47 4.02
CA VAL A 16 5.79 -1.69 5.23
C VAL A 16 6.99 -1.99 6.14
N GLU A 17 7.72 -0.95 6.51
CA GLU A 17 8.94 -1.05 7.27
C GLU A 17 8.83 -0.28 8.58
N CYS A 18 9.54 -0.72 9.61
CA CYS A 18 9.68 0.01 10.85
C CYS A 18 11.13 -0.13 11.32
N MET A 19 11.81 0.99 11.54
CA MET A 19 13.22 1.00 11.96
C MET A 19 14.14 0.15 11.05
N GLY A 20 13.88 0.13 9.74
CA GLY A 20 14.65 -0.68 8.78
C GLY A 20 14.23 -2.14 8.65
N PHE A 21 13.30 -2.63 9.48
CA PHE A 21 12.78 -4.00 9.41
C PHE A 21 11.47 -4.07 8.62
N ALA A 22 11.36 -5.02 7.71
CA ALA A 22 10.14 -5.26 6.94
C ALA A 22 9.08 -5.98 7.79
N LEU A 23 8.09 -5.23 8.29
CA LEU A 23 6.99 -5.77 9.08
C LEU A 23 5.93 -6.46 8.22
N ARG A 24 5.71 -5.95 7.00
CA ARG A 24 4.69 -6.48 6.10
C ARG A 24 5.08 -6.32 4.64
N ARG A 25 4.85 -7.36 3.84
CA ARG A 25 4.99 -7.35 2.39
C ARG A 25 3.64 -7.59 1.74
N ILE A 26 3.20 -6.67 0.89
CA ILE A 26 1.94 -6.73 0.13
C ILE A 26 2.34 -6.97 -1.34
N PRO A 27 2.19 -8.20 -1.87
CA PRO A 27 2.62 -8.52 -3.22
C PRO A 27 1.94 -7.61 -4.25
N LEU A 28 2.71 -7.08 -5.20
CA LEU A 28 2.15 -6.22 -6.25
C LEU A 28 1.11 -6.96 -7.10
N VAL A 29 1.34 -8.25 -7.33
CA VAL A 29 0.42 -9.15 -8.06
C VAL A 29 -0.95 -9.28 -7.39
N ASP A 30 -1.01 -9.06 -6.07
CA ASP A 30 -2.25 -9.09 -5.30
C ASP A 30 -2.99 -7.75 -5.35
N ILE A 31 -2.35 -6.66 -5.77
CA ILE A 31 -2.98 -5.33 -5.79
C ILE A 31 -3.83 -5.24 -7.06
N ASP A 32 -5.10 -4.92 -6.86
CA ASP A 32 -6.09 -4.76 -7.92
C ASP A 32 -6.22 -3.29 -8.33
N ARG A 33 -6.43 -2.42 -7.34
CA ARG A 33 -6.56 -0.97 -7.57
C ARG A 33 -6.13 -0.18 -6.36
N ILE A 34 -5.83 1.10 -6.59
CA ILE A 34 -5.46 2.06 -5.55
C ILE A 34 -6.57 3.09 -5.42
N SER A 35 -6.91 3.48 -4.19
CA SER A 35 -7.93 4.49 -3.91
C SER A 35 -7.52 5.41 -2.77
N LYS A 36 -8.21 6.55 -2.67
CA LYS A 36 -8.15 7.44 -1.51
C LYS A 36 -9.26 7.14 -0.48
N ARG A 37 -10.28 6.37 -0.90
CA ARG A 37 -11.48 6.09 -0.09
C ARG A 37 -11.55 4.60 0.23
N LEU A 38 -11.72 4.31 1.50
CA LEU A 38 -11.89 2.96 2.03
C LEU A 38 -13.34 2.50 1.87
N LYS A 39 -13.52 1.25 1.45
CA LYS A 39 -14.76 0.49 1.50
C LYS A 39 -14.44 -0.86 2.14
N GLY A 40 -15.26 -1.30 3.09
CA GLY A 40 -15.07 -2.56 3.82
C GLY A 40 -14.02 -2.48 4.95
N LYS A 41 -13.70 -3.63 5.55
CA LYS A 41 -12.79 -3.76 6.70
C LYS A 41 -11.32 -3.91 6.26
N PRO A 42 -10.44 -2.93 6.59
CA PRO A 42 -9.05 -2.98 6.15
C PRO A 42 -8.10 -3.64 7.14
N GLU A 43 -6.95 -4.06 6.62
CA GLU A 43 -5.68 -4.16 7.36
C GLU A 43 -5.06 -2.75 7.42
N VAL A 44 -4.77 -2.20 8.61
CA VAL A 44 -4.35 -0.79 8.76
C VAL A 44 -2.88 -0.69 9.17
N TRP A 45 -2.09 -0.02 8.33
CA TRP A 45 -0.70 0.36 8.60
C TRP A 45 -0.56 1.88 8.51
N ARG A 46 -0.57 2.58 9.65
CA ARG A 46 -0.50 4.05 9.69
C ARG A 46 0.32 4.56 10.87
N ASN A 47 1.02 5.67 10.67
CA ASN A 47 1.80 6.34 11.72
C ASN A 47 0.98 7.26 12.62
N THR A 48 -0.10 7.84 12.07
CA THR A 48 -0.80 8.95 12.69
C THR A 48 -2.27 8.63 12.88
N LEU A 49 -2.84 9.02 14.03
CA LEU A 49 -4.28 9.01 14.28
C LEU A 49 -5.03 9.94 13.30
N LYS A 50 -4.42 11.06 12.88
CA LYS A 50 -4.96 12.05 11.92
C LYS A 50 -4.40 11.89 10.49
N GLY A 51 -4.48 10.68 9.92
CA GLY A 51 -3.88 10.34 8.62
C GLY A 51 -4.63 10.81 7.35
N ASN A 52 -5.75 11.54 7.46
CA ASN A 52 -6.73 11.68 6.36
C ASN A 52 -6.15 12.09 4.99
N HIS A 53 -5.20 13.03 4.95
CA HIS A 53 -4.62 13.49 3.67
C HIS A 53 -3.59 12.52 3.07
N ARG A 54 -3.02 11.62 3.87
CA ARG A 54 -1.97 10.67 3.46
C ARG A 54 -2.50 9.27 3.19
N ILE A 55 -3.78 8.99 3.46
CA ILE A 55 -4.39 7.68 3.22
C ILE A 55 -4.31 7.29 1.75
N LEU A 56 -3.76 6.10 1.51
CA LEU A 56 -4.01 5.28 0.34
C LEU A 56 -4.58 3.93 0.76
N VAL A 57 -5.50 3.45 -0.05
CA VAL A 57 -6.14 2.14 0.10
C VAL A 57 -5.70 1.29 -1.07
N LEU A 58 -5.04 0.18 -0.77
CA LEU A 58 -4.66 -0.86 -1.71
C LEU A 58 -5.76 -1.93 -1.67
N TYR A 59 -6.64 -1.93 -2.67
CA TYR A 59 -7.59 -3.02 -2.84
C TYR A 59 -6.85 -4.22 -3.42
N ARG A 60 -7.16 -5.40 -2.89
CA ARG A 60 -6.48 -6.63 -3.23
C ARG A 60 -7.41 -7.61 -3.93
N LYS A 61 -6.85 -8.41 -4.83
CA LYS A 61 -7.54 -9.46 -5.57
C LYS A 61 -7.99 -10.59 -4.64
N ARG A 62 -8.88 -11.46 -5.14
CA ARG A 62 -9.29 -12.73 -4.52
C ARG A 62 -9.85 -12.58 -3.10
N GLY A 63 -10.67 -11.55 -2.87
CA GLY A 63 -11.37 -11.34 -1.60
C GLY A 63 -10.47 -10.95 -0.41
N LYS A 64 -9.19 -10.65 -0.65
CA LYS A 64 -8.27 -10.20 0.40
C LYS A 64 -8.69 -8.83 0.92
N ARG A 65 -8.57 -8.62 2.23
CA ARG A 65 -8.90 -7.33 2.86
C ARG A 65 -8.09 -6.19 2.23
N PRO A 66 -8.71 -5.01 2.01
CA PRO A 66 -7.97 -3.82 1.59
C PRO A 66 -6.88 -3.48 2.60
N VAL A 67 -5.78 -2.92 2.13
CA VAL A 67 -4.71 -2.45 3.02
C VAL A 67 -4.67 -0.93 3.01
N VAL A 68 -4.76 -0.31 4.18
CA VAL A 68 -4.63 1.14 4.35
C VAL A 68 -3.19 1.45 4.72
N ILE A 69 -2.56 2.32 3.93
CA ILE A 69 -1.21 2.84 4.17
C ILE A 69 -1.21 4.36 4.23
N THR A 70 -0.23 4.95 4.91
CA THR A 70 -0.05 6.41 4.98
C THR A 70 1.36 6.83 4.56
N PRO A 71 1.73 6.69 3.27
CA PRO A 71 3.04 7.11 2.79
C PRO A 71 3.27 8.61 3.00
N HIS A 72 4.54 8.99 3.20
CA HIS A 72 4.91 10.38 3.46
C HIS A 72 4.54 11.30 2.29
N ASN A 73 4.90 10.91 1.06
CA ASN A 73 4.51 11.61 -0.16
C ASN A 73 3.48 10.80 -0.95
N ARG A 74 2.20 10.98 -0.62
CA ARG A 74 1.09 10.20 -1.20
C ARG A 74 1.04 10.25 -2.72
N TYR A 75 1.24 11.42 -3.31
CA TYR A 75 1.06 11.62 -4.75
C TYR A 75 2.16 10.92 -5.54
N ILE A 76 3.41 11.07 -5.12
CA ILE A 76 4.55 10.38 -5.74
C ILE A 76 4.40 8.87 -5.57
N PHE A 77 4.12 8.41 -4.35
CA PHE A 77 3.97 6.99 -4.05
C PHE A 77 2.86 6.35 -4.90
N ARG A 78 1.70 7.01 -4.98
CA ARG A 78 0.58 6.54 -5.81
C ARG A 78 0.98 6.44 -7.29
N LYS A 79 1.57 7.50 -7.85
CA LYS A 79 1.95 7.55 -9.27
C LYS A 79 2.96 6.47 -9.63
N GLN A 80 3.96 6.26 -8.77
CA GLN A 80 4.95 5.19 -8.94
C GLN A 80 4.29 3.80 -8.88
N LEU A 81 3.39 3.59 -7.93
CA LEU A 81 2.70 2.31 -7.80
C LEU A 81 1.78 2.04 -8.99
N GLU A 82 1.00 3.03 -9.44
CA GLU A 82 0.16 2.91 -10.64
C GLU A 82 0.98 2.58 -11.89
N MET A 83 2.13 3.23 -12.07
CA MET A 83 3.06 2.94 -13.18
C MET A 83 3.57 1.51 -13.14
N ILE A 84 3.98 1.02 -11.96
CA ILE A 84 4.50 -0.34 -11.81
C ILE A 84 3.40 -1.37 -12.04
N LEU A 85 2.20 -1.15 -11.48
CA LEU A 85 1.07 -2.05 -11.68
C LEU A 85 0.64 -2.12 -13.14
N GLY A 86 0.67 -1.01 -13.88
CA GLY A 86 0.35 -0.98 -15.31
C GLY A 86 1.37 -1.71 -16.20
N ARG A 87 2.56 -2.02 -15.69
CA ARG A 87 3.60 -2.80 -16.40
C ARG A 87 3.58 -4.29 -16.03
N LEU A 88 2.78 -4.69 -15.03
CA LEU A 88 2.69 -6.10 -14.68
C LEU A 88 1.97 -6.84 -15.81
N PRO A 89 2.45 -8.02 -16.21
CA PRO A 89 1.71 -8.82 -17.18
C PRO A 89 0.31 -9.08 -16.63
N ALA A 90 -0.71 -8.81 -17.45
CA ALA A 90 -2.05 -9.28 -17.17
C ALA A 90 -1.93 -10.80 -17.03
N LYS A 91 -2.20 -11.32 -15.83
CA LYS A 91 -2.11 -12.75 -15.60
C LYS A 91 -3.19 -13.39 -16.47
N ALA A 92 -2.79 -14.18 -17.45
CA ALA A 92 -3.68 -15.15 -18.08
C ALA A 92 -4.14 -16.09 -16.95
N ASP A 93 -5.45 -16.08 -16.69
CA ASP A 93 -6.10 -17.05 -15.81
C ASP A 93 -6.12 -18.43 -16.48
#